data_AF-A0A382C049-F1
#
_entry.id   AF-A0A382C049-F1
#
_cell.length_a   1.000
_cell.length_b   1.000
_cell.length_c   1.000
_cell.angle_alpha   90.00
_cell.angle_beta   90.00
_cell.angle_gamma   90.00
#
_symmetry.space_group_name_H-M   'P 1'
#
loop_
_entity.id
_entity.type
_entity.pdbx_description
1 polymer ?
#
loop_
_entity_poly.entity_id
_entity_poly.type
_entity_poly.pdbx_seq_one_letter_code
_entity_poly.pdbx_strand_id
1 'polypeptide(L)' 'MVKFDGIRMQDLVEVQDPDKDGGITLVFKDDKFLHIKIVDGKLVTESVPE' A
#
# COMPACT_ATOMS: atom_id res chain seq x y z
N MET A 1 -8.91 5.60 12.76
CA MET A 1 -7.93 4.54 13.08
C MET A 1 -8.07 3.29 12.19
N VAL A 2 -9.16 3.10 11.44
CA VAL A 2 -9.50 1.84 10.74
C VAL A 2 -8.64 1.51 9.49
N LYS A 3 -8.04 2.50 8.83
CA LYS A 3 -7.44 2.35 7.49
C LYS A 3 -6.29 1.34 7.39
N PHE A 4 -5.54 1.13 8.47
CA PHE A 4 -4.33 0.29 8.46
C PHE A 4 -4.46 -0.99 9.27
N ASP A 5 -5.59 -1.21 9.94
CA ASP A 5 -5.76 -2.37 10.82
C ASP A 5 -5.67 -3.70 10.03
N GLY A 6 -6.13 -3.71 8.78
CA GLY A 6 -6.05 -4.88 7.90
C GLY A 6 -4.62 -5.29 7.54
N ILE A 7 -3.68 -4.34 7.47
CA ILE A 7 -2.28 -4.58 7.06
C ILE A 7 -1.29 -4.54 8.23
N ARG A 8 -1.75 -4.15 9.43
CA ARG A 8 -0.89 -4.04 10.61
C ARG A 8 -0.39 -5.44 11.01
N MET A 9 0.91 -5.53 11.27
CA MET A 9 1.60 -6.79 11.62
C MET A 9 1.46 -7.91 10.57
N GLN A 10 1.06 -7.58 9.34
CA GLN A 10 1.05 -8.55 8.24
C GLN A 10 2.45 -8.67 7.64
N ASP A 11 2.76 -9.87 7.17
CA ASP A 11 4.01 -10.13 6.46
C ASP A 11 3.98 -9.45 5.09
N LEU A 12 5.05 -8.72 4.76
CA LEU A 12 5.27 -8.15 3.44
C LEU A 12 5.82 -9.25 2.52
N VAL A 13 5.14 -9.46 1.39
CA VAL A 13 5.49 -10.50 0.42
C VAL A 13 6.24 -9.91 -0.77
N GLU A 14 5.80 -8.75 -1.25
CA GLU A 14 6.37 -8.09 -2.43
C GLU A 14 6.34 -6.56 -2.29
N VAL A 15 7.30 -5.91 -2.94
CA VAL A 15 7.34 -4.47 -3.15
C VAL A 15 7.40 -4.20 -4.65
N GLN A 16 6.44 -3.43 -5.15
CA GLN A 16 6.40 -2.96 -6.53
C GLN A 16 6.83 -1.49 -6.55
N ASP A 17 7.99 -1.21 -7.16
CA ASP A 17 8.56 0.13 -7.29
C ASP A 17 9.34 0.23 -8.63
N PRO A 18 8.85 1.01 -9.63
CA PRO A 18 7.55 1.67 -9.64
C PRO A 18 6.41 0.67 -9.82
N ASP A 19 5.26 0.96 -9.22
CA ASP A 19 4.01 0.28 -9.57
C ASP A 19 3.46 0.79 -10.91
N LYS A 20 2.29 0.27 -11.29
CA LYS A 20 1.63 0.55 -12.58
C LYS A 20 1.27 2.02 -12.76
N ASP A 21 1.11 2.75 -11.67
CA ASP A 21 0.75 4.16 -11.63
C ASP A 21 1.95 5.07 -11.33
N GLY A 22 3.17 4.51 -11.31
CA GLY A 22 4.41 5.24 -11.03
C GLY A 22 4.61 5.55 -9.54
N GLY A 23 3.85 4.91 -8.65
CA GLY A 23 4.02 4.95 -7.21
C GLY A 23 4.75 3.72 -6.68
N ILE A 24 4.49 3.39 -5.41
CA ILE A 24 4.96 2.17 -4.76
C ILE A 24 3.74 1.41 -4.26
N THR A 25 3.66 0.11 -4.56
CA THR A 25 2.66 -0.77 -3.98
C THR A 25 3.32 -1.79 -3.07
N LEU A 26 2.90 -1.83 -1.80
CA LEU A 26 3.27 -2.90 -0.87
C LEU A 26 2.22 -4.00 -0.91
N VAL A 27 2.66 -5.22 -1.17
CA VAL A 27 1.80 -6.43 -1.20
C VAL A 27 2.07 -7.23 0.06
N PHE A 28 1.05 -7.35 0.90
CA PHE A 28 1.09 -8.16 2.11
C PHE A 28 0.44 -9.52 1.85
N LYS A 29 0.67 -10.44 2.79
CA LYS A 29 -0.02 -11.73 2.82
C LYS A 29 -1.55 -11.56 2.78
N ASP A 30 -2.24 -12.56 2.22
CA ASP A 30 -3.68 -12.58 1.99
C ASP A 30 -4.13 -11.47 1.00
N ASP A 31 -3.31 -11.20 -0.01
CA ASP A 31 -3.58 -10.26 -1.11
C ASP A 31 -4.03 -8.87 -0.65
N LYS A 32 -3.42 -8.36 0.42
CA LYS A 32 -3.69 -7.00 0.91
C LYS A 32 -2.69 -6.00 0.32
N PHE A 33 -3.20 -4.86 -0.11
CA PHE A 33 -2.41 -3.85 -0.82
C PHE A 33 -2.38 -2.51 -0.07
N LEU A 34 -1.20 -1.88 -0.08
CA LEU A 34 -1.04 -0.48 0.27
C LEU A 34 -0.38 0.25 -0.89
N HIS A 35 -1.15 1.12 -1.55
CA HIS A 35 -0.64 2.00 -2.60
C HIS A 35 -0.11 3.28 -1.98
N ILE A 36 1.08 3.69 -2.41
CA ILE A 36 1.79 4.87 -1.93
C ILE A 36 2.17 5.70 -3.14
N LYS A 37 1.80 6.97 -3.14
CA LYS A 37 2.15 7.91 -4.21
C LYS A 37 2.43 9.31 -3.67
N ILE A 38 3.12 10.11 -4.47
CA ILE A 38 3.28 11.54 -4.21
C ILE A 38 2.25 12.29 -5.03
N VAL A 39 1.40 13.08 -4.36
CA VAL A 39 0.43 13.99 -4.99
C VAL A 39 0.67 15.37 -4.39
N ASP A 40 0.95 16.36 -5.25
CA ASP A 40 1.24 17.74 -4.85
C ASP A 40 2.35 17.86 -3.80
N GLY A 41 3.41 17.05 -3.96
CA GLY A 41 4.54 16.99 -3.03
C GLY A 41 4.23 16.34 -1.68
N LYS A 42 3.03 15.76 -1.51
CA LYS A 42 2.61 15.07 -0.28
C LYS A 42 2.51 13.57 -0.51
N LEU A 43 2.91 12.81 0.50
CA LEU A 43 2.73 11.37 0.52
C LEU A 43 1.26 11.04 0.77
N VAL A 44 0.64 10.36 -0.19
CA VAL A 44 -0.72 9.85 -0.12
C VAL A 44 -0.67 8.34 -0.09
N THR A 45 -1.42 7.74 0.83
CA THR A 45 -1.59 6.29 0.90
C THR A 45 -3.02 5.92 0.60
N GLU A 46 -3.24 4.76 0.01
CA GLU A 46 -4.55 4.14 -0.17
C GLU A 46 -4.44 2.67 0.22
N SER A 47 -5.24 2.26 1.20
CA SER A 47 -5.34 0.86 1.61
C SER A 47 -6.71 0.39 1.15
N VAL A 48 -6.72 -0.68 0.37
CA VAL A 48 -7.94 -1.29 -0.16
C VAL A 48 -8.30 -2.45 0.77
N PRO A 49 -9.31 -2.30 1.65
CA PRO A 49 -9.92 -3.46 2.29
C PRO A 49 -10.74 -4.21 1.24
N GLU A 50 -10.72 -5.54 1.28
CA GLU A 50 -11.73 -6.37 0.60
C GLU A 50 -13.15 -6.02 1.06
#